data_AF-A0A3R8ITF7-F1
#
_entry.id   AF-A0A3R8ITF7-F1
#
_cell.length_a   1.000
_cell.length_b   1.000
_cell.length_c   1.000
_cell.angle_alpha   90.00
_cell.angle_beta   90.00
_cell.angle_gamma   90.00
#
_symmetry.space_group_name_H-M   'P 1'
#
loop_
_entity.id
_entity.type
_entity.pdbx_description
1 polymer ?
#
loop_
_entity_poly.entity_id
_entity_poly.type
_entity_poly.pdbx_seq_one_letter_code
_entity_poly.pdbx_strand_id
1 'polypeptide(L)'
;MRERLLEDWFGKIGERGFEVPFSQVLATKGHKILRMGHSPIEHGKDIITRDAKRRLNAYQLKQGTIDIKEWERIQPQVVALVESAVDHPNVGNERCQPWLVISGSFSTPVLDRISAHNQTWKRRKLPTLKVISGKELLTDFSSLSKDFWPVEVPEIQAFITLYQNAGDAFIDKPGYSKFCLRLIKTGGNVKAEVARRISALNIFVSYLLSNAYAVENHWAVVEGWTIAASHIAWAASKYSLPQKQWLASFELAQAAAMSALEKLKDEALKDKALNPHTLEWDEITRVRGTYAAGAVAAWFLTQKETEDTQEVAHATAFIRNLVETRRTVIWGESSTPFFIAMVIFLANTSADRIDEGLLMSLVRAISEANGRRSKQGLPDPYEDADSILERQVRRLKKTAPRPRTHTGRAYSLEGLVFLAARRLLKNHLNAHWAAITYVDFIKFIPTNISDFLLWHTDKGSLDSRQPGKPQSWSKLLTTVRSKDYQQNLPSVILGQPRFALLFALVFPQRLTSDLTLFLDDSFLMRLGSARPN
;
A
#
# COMPACT_ATOMS: atom_id res chain seq x y z
N MET A 1 5.31 -21.81 22.51
CA MET A 1 4.28 -21.19 21.65
C MET A 1 4.91 -20.27 20.61
N ARG A 2 5.71 -19.27 21.02
CA ARG A 2 6.36 -18.31 20.10
C ARG A 2 7.24 -18.98 19.05
N GLU A 3 8.22 -19.78 19.47
CA GLU A 3 9.11 -20.51 18.55
C GLU A 3 8.32 -21.41 17.58
N ARG A 4 7.35 -22.18 18.08
CA ARG A 4 6.47 -22.99 17.22
C ARG A 4 5.66 -22.16 16.22
N LEU A 5 5.22 -20.95 16.57
CA LEU A 5 4.52 -20.07 15.64
C LEU A 5 5.46 -19.53 14.57
N LEU A 6 6.70 -19.20 14.94
CA LEU A 6 7.74 -18.79 13.99
C LEU A 6 8.12 -19.92 13.04
N GLU A 7 8.25 -21.14 13.55
CA GLU A 7 8.48 -22.35 12.75
C GLU A 7 7.32 -22.63 11.80
N ASP A 8 6.07 -22.56 12.29
CA ASP A 8 4.85 -22.68 11.46
C ASP A 8 4.80 -21.60 10.36
N TRP A 9 5.11 -20.35 10.74
CA TRP A 9 5.17 -19.23 9.81
C TRP A 9 6.25 -19.44 8.75
N PHE A 10 7.45 -19.89 9.10
CA PHE A 10 8.52 -20.20 8.14
C PHE A 10 8.15 -21.33 7.18
N GLY A 11 7.35 -22.29 7.65
CA GLY A 11 6.80 -23.35 6.80
C GLY A 11 5.79 -22.83 5.79
N LYS A 12 4.94 -21.87 6.19
CA LYS A 12 3.86 -21.32 5.36
C LYS A 12 4.30 -20.20 4.44
N ILE A 13 5.26 -19.38 4.86
CA ILE A 13 5.56 -18.14 4.16
C ILE A 13 6.39 -18.38 2.90
N GLY A 14 5.87 -17.90 1.77
CA GLY A 14 6.61 -17.85 0.51
C GLY A 14 7.87 -16.99 0.60
N GLU A 15 8.80 -17.17 -0.35
CA GLU A 15 10.05 -16.39 -0.45
C GLU A 15 9.84 -14.89 -0.26
N ARG A 16 8.86 -14.34 -0.98
CA ARG A 16 8.52 -12.91 -0.94
C ARG A 16 7.94 -12.45 0.39
N GLY A 17 7.28 -13.33 1.11
CA GLY A 17 6.63 -12.97 2.36
C GLY A 17 7.64 -12.67 3.47
N PHE A 18 8.82 -13.28 3.45
CA PHE A 18 9.84 -13.04 4.48
C PHE A 18 10.98 -12.08 4.08
N GLU A 19 10.96 -11.53 2.86
CA GLU A 19 11.92 -10.51 2.40
C GLU A 19 11.93 -9.26 3.32
N VAL A 20 10.74 -8.73 3.62
CA VAL A 20 10.56 -7.53 4.48
C VAL A 20 11.04 -7.77 5.91
N PRO A 21 10.56 -8.82 6.63
CA PRO A 21 10.99 -9.05 7.99
C PRO A 21 12.49 -9.40 8.05
N PHE A 22 13.07 -10.08 7.05
CA PHE A 22 14.52 -10.29 6.99
C PHE A 22 15.29 -8.98 6.74
N SER A 23 14.81 -8.12 5.85
CA SER A 23 15.38 -6.78 5.65
C SER A 23 15.32 -5.94 6.92
N GLN A 24 14.26 -6.09 7.73
CA GLN A 24 14.14 -5.45 9.03
C GLN A 24 15.19 -5.97 10.04
N VAL A 25 15.49 -7.28 10.02
CA VAL A 25 16.60 -7.86 10.80
C VAL A 25 17.92 -7.20 10.41
N LEU A 26 18.22 -7.14 9.11
CA LEU A 26 19.44 -6.52 8.59
C LEU A 26 19.54 -5.04 8.97
N ALA A 27 18.45 -4.28 8.82
CA ALA A 27 18.39 -2.88 9.22
C ALA A 27 18.70 -2.69 10.70
N THR A 28 18.17 -3.58 11.57
CA THR A 28 18.44 -3.54 13.01
C THR A 28 19.90 -3.92 13.34
N LYS A 29 20.54 -4.76 12.52
CA LYS A 29 21.98 -5.05 12.57
C LYS A 29 22.85 -3.90 12.03
N GLY A 30 22.27 -2.77 11.68
CA GLY A 30 22.97 -1.58 11.19
C GLY A 30 23.26 -1.59 9.69
N HIS A 31 22.62 -2.47 8.93
CA HIS A 31 22.71 -2.43 7.47
C HIS A 31 21.85 -1.30 6.90
N LYS A 32 22.37 -0.62 5.87
CA LYS A 32 21.55 0.21 4.99
C LYS A 32 20.99 -0.67 3.88
N ILE A 33 19.68 -0.80 3.80
CA ILE A 33 19.01 -1.48 2.69
C ILE A 33 19.11 -0.58 1.47
N LEU A 34 19.73 -1.10 0.40
CA LEU A 34 19.87 -0.38 -0.86
C LEU A 34 18.75 -0.79 -1.83
N ARG A 35 18.37 -2.06 -1.79
CA ARG A 35 17.32 -2.63 -2.61
C ARG A 35 16.67 -3.83 -1.92
N MET A 36 15.37 -4.01 -2.16
CA MET A 36 14.58 -5.17 -1.79
C MET A 36 13.63 -5.49 -2.95
N GLY A 37 13.52 -6.78 -3.31
CA GLY A 37 12.62 -7.28 -4.33
C GLY A 37 13.33 -7.63 -5.64
N HIS A 38 12.72 -8.56 -6.37
CA HIS A 38 13.24 -9.14 -7.60
C HIS A 38 13.26 -8.13 -8.77
N SER A 39 14.29 -8.19 -9.61
CA SER A 39 14.26 -7.59 -10.96
C SER A 39 14.95 -8.50 -11.97
N PRO A 40 14.47 -8.54 -13.23
CA PRO A 40 15.10 -9.30 -14.31
C PRO A 40 16.59 -8.99 -14.52
N ILE A 41 17.03 -7.79 -14.13
CA ILE A 41 18.35 -7.25 -14.44
C ILE A 41 19.42 -7.71 -13.44
N GLU A 42 19.04 -8.25 -12.26
CA GLU A 42 19.99 -8.41 -11.14
C GLU A 42 20.49 -9.84 -10.88
N HIS A 43 20.27 -10.76 -11.83
CA HIS A 43 20.95 -12.06 -11.85
C HIS A 43 20.76 -12.91 -10.56
N GLY A 44 19.53 -12.93 -10.00
CA GLY A 44 19.25 -13.71 -8.78
C GLY A 44 19.80 -13.06 -7.51
N LYS A 45 19.45 -11.80 -7.27
CA LYS A 45 19.70 -11.08 -6.01
C LYS A 45 18.38 -10.50 -5.54
N ASP A 46 17.94 -10.86 -4.34
CA ASP A 46 16.64 -10.43 -3.82
C ASP A 46 16.79 -9.21 -2.92
N ILE A 47 17.89 -9.13 -2.16
CA ILE A 47 18.17 -8.01 -1.25
C ILE A 47 19.63 -7.60 -1.38
N ILE A 48 19.86 -6.28 -1.49
CA ILE A 48 21.20 -5.69 -1.53
C ILE A 48 21.32 -4.70 -0.38
N THR A 49 22.38 -4.84 0.40
CA THR A 49 22.63 -3.98 1.57
C THR A 49 24.07 -3.55 1.67
N ARG A 50 24.31 -2.47 2.42
CA ARG A 50 25.64 -2.02 2.83
C ARG A 50 25.74 -2.08 4.35
N ASP A 51 26.72 -2.82 4.87
CA ASP A 51 26.93 -2.97 6.31
C ASP A 51 27.56 -1.72 6.95
N ALA A 52 27.69 -1.70 8.28
CA ALA A 52 28.32 -0.60 9.01
C ALA A 52 29.79 -0.33 8.61
N LYS A 53 30.47 -1.35 8.04
CA LYS A 53 31.84 -1.25 7.50
C LYS A 53 31.87 -0.86 6.02
N ARG A 54 30.73 -0.43 5.47
CA ARG A 54 30.51 -0.05 4.07
C ARG A 54 30.69 -1.19 3.06
N ARG A 55 30.70 -2.45 3.49
CA ARG A 55 30.79 -3.60 2.58
C ARG A 55 29.44 -3.93 1.98
N LEU A 56 29.43 -4.19 0.68
CA LEU A 56 28.24 -4.59 -0.06
C LEU A 56 27.92 -6.07 0.19
N ASN A 57 26.67 -6.38 0.48
CA ASN A 57 26.17 -7.74 0.67
C ASN A 57 24.96 -7.95 -0.25
N ALA A 58 24.92 -9.10 -0.93
CA ALA A 58 23.77 -9.52 -1.73
C ALA A 58 23.22 -10.83 -1.16
N TYR A 59 21.91 -10.90 -1.02
CA TYR A 59 21.20 -12.04 -0.46
C TYR A 59 20.25 -12.61 -1.51
N GLN A 60 20.30 -13.93 -1.70
CA GLN A 60 19.26 -14.71 -2.36
C GLN A 60 18.50 -15.49 -1.29
N LEU A 61 17.19 -15.37 -1.29
CA LEU A 61 16.28 -16.02 -0.38
C LEU A 61 15.67 -17.25 -1.07
N LYS A 62 15.50 -18.33 -0.31
CA LYS A 62 14.77 -19.54 -0.73
C LYS A 62 13.90 -20.08 0.39
N GLN A 63 12.76 -20.67 0.02
CA GLN A 63 11.85 -21.29 0.98
C GLN A 63 12.18 -22.77 1.18
N GLY A 64 12.05 -23.24 2.42
CA GLY A 64 12.08 -24.66 2.75
C GLY A 64 13.50 -25.24 2.90
N THR A 65 13.56 -26.56 2.93
CA THR A 65 14.81 -27.33 3.05
C THR A 65 15.41 -27.55 1.67
N ILE A 66 16.71 -27.30 1.54
CA ILE A 66 17.45 -27.53 0.30
C ILE A 66 18.16 -28.88 0.37
N ASP A 67 17.64 -29.83 -0.40
CA ASP A 67 18.29 -31.11 -0.72
C ASP A 67 19.13 -30.99 -2.02
N ILE A 68 19.74 -32.09 -2.45
CA ILE A 68 20.58 -32.11 -3.66
C ILE A 68 19.80 -31.70 -4.91
N LYS A 69 18.55 -32.16 -5.03
CA LYS A 69 17.70 -31.90 -6.20
C LYS A 69 17.34 -30.42 -6.28
N GLU A 70 16.96 -29.86 -5.14
CA GLU A 70 16.65 -28.44 -5.03
C GLU A 70 17.89 -27.57 -5.24
N TRP A 71 19.04 -27.99 -4.71
CA TRP A 71 20.33 -27.34 -4.96
C TRP A 71 20.64 -27.27 -6.46
N GLU A 72 20.50 -28.37 -7.19
CA GLU A 72 20.75 -28.41 -8.64
C GLU A 72 19.81 -27.46 -9.41
N ARG A 73 18.57 -27.31 -8.94
CA ARG A 73 17.60 -26.36 -9.50
C ARG A 73 18.01 -24.91 -9.31
N ILE A 74 18.50 -24.55 -8.12
CA ILE A 74 18.84 -23.15 -7.79
C ILE A 74 20.30 -22.80 -8.08
N GLN A 75 21.17 -23.79 -8.33
CA GLN A 75 22.60 -23.59 -8.55
C GLN A 75 22.91 -22.49 -9.59
N PRO A 76 22.20 -22.39 -10.74
CA PRO A 76 22.46 -21.31 -11.68
C PRO A 76 22.26 -19.91 -11.07
N GLN A 77 21.25 -19.74 -10.22
CA GLN A 77 20.98 -18.48 -9.51
C GLN A 77 22.09 -18.20 -8.48
N VAL A 78 22.55 -19.23 -7.78
CA VAL A 78 23.64 -19.10 -6.81
C VAL A 78 24.98 -18.76 -7.48
N VAL A 79 25.27 -19.37 -8.63
CA VAL A 79 26.44 -19.02 -9.44
C VAL A 79 26.34 -17.56 -9.88
N ALA A 80 25.18 -17.14 -10.38
CA ALA A 80 24.95 -15.77 -10.80
C ALA A 80 25.08 -14.76 -9.64
N LEU A 81 24.63 -15.12 -8.43
CA LEU A 81 24.80 -14.35 -7.19
C LEU A 81 26.27 -14.13 -6.83
N VAL A 82 27.13 -15.13 -7.03
CA VAL A 82 28.57 -15.06 -6.70
C VAL A 82 29.39 -14.38 -7.80
N GLU A 83 29.11 -14.70 -9.06
CA GLU A 83 29.94 -14.30 -10.19
C GLU A 83 29.56 -12.93 -10.75
N SER A 84 28.29 -12.55 -10.68
CA SER A 84 27.81 -11.27 -11.20
C SER A 84 27.94 -10.20 -10.12
N ALA A 85 28.60 -9.10 -10.46
CA ALA A 85 28.62 -7.92 -9.61
C ALA A 85 27.20 -7.33 -9.43
N VAL A 86 27.06 -6.44 -8.45
CA VAL A 86 25.85 -5.63 -8.34
C VAL A 86 26.00 -4.48 -9.33
N ASP A 87 25.05 -4.34 -10.24
CA ASP A 87 24.92 -3.15 -11.07
C ASP A 87 23.73 -2.33 -10.56
N HIS A 88 24.03 -1.33 -9.73
CA HIS A 88 23.01 -0.50 -9.09
C HIS A 88 23.41 0.98 -9.21
N PRO A 89 22.49 1.91 -9.58
CA PRO A 89 22.83 3.32 -9.84
C PRO A 89 23.57 4.02 -8.70
N ASN A 90 23.26 3.65 -7.45
CA ASN A 90 23.88 4.22 -6.25
C ASN A 90 25.19 3.55 -5.79
N VAL A 91 25.62 2.49 -6.47
CA VAL A 91 26.75 1.64 -6.04
C VAL A 91 27.80 1.48 -7.14
N GLY A 92 27.39 1.53 -8.41
CA GLY A 92 28.23 1.15 -9.54
C GLY A 92 28.50 -0.35 -9.56
N ASN A 93 29.41 -0.79 -10.42
CA ASN A 93 29.80 -2.19 -10.58
C ASN A 93 30.77 -2.62 -9.45
N GLU A 94 30.23 -2.94 -8.27
CA GLU A 94 30.98 -3.35 -7.08
C GLU A 94 30.75 -4.84 -6.76
N ARG A 95 31.81 -5.53 -6.33
CA ARG A 95 31.69 -6.92 -5.85
C ARG A 95 31.07 -6.94 -4.47
N CYS A 96 30.09 -7.83 -4.28
CA CYS A 96 29.43 -8.04 -2.99
C CYS A 96 29.89 -9.33 -2.31
N GLN A 97 29.64 -9.42 -1.01
CA GLN A 97 29.61 -10.70 -0.30
C GLN A 97 28.26 -11.39 -0.59
N PRO A 98 28.26 -12.57 -1.26
CA PRO A 98 27.04 -13.32 -1.54
C PRO A 98 26.58 -14.15 -0.33
N TRP A 99 25.28 -14.17 -0.11
CA TRP A 99 24.59 -14.92 0.94
C TRP A 99 23.39 -15.69 0.38
N LEU A 100 23.31 -16.99 0.68
CA LEU A 100 22.11 -17.80 0.45
C LEU A 100 21.37 -17.97 1.77
N VAL A 101 20.13 -17.52 1.82
CA VAL A 101 19.29 -17.49 3.02
C VAL A 101 18.10 -18.41 2.82
N ILE A 102 17.88 -19.36 3.72
CA ILE A 102 16.74 -20.27 3.64
C ILE A 102 15.87 -20.29 4.89
N SER A 103 14.57 -20.48 4.71
CA SER A 103 13.64 -20.65 5.84
C SER A 103 13.73 -22.02 6.51
N GLY A 104 14.21 -23.05 5.80
CA GLY A 104 14.38 -24.42 6.31
C GLY A 104 15.83 -24.78 6.65
N SER A 105 16.26 -25.98 6.25
CA SER A 105 17.61 -26.49 6.54
C SER A 105 18.39 -26.86 5.27
N PHE A 106 19.71 -26.86 5.35
CA PHE A 106 20.55 -27.42 4.30
C PHE A 106 20.84 -28.88 4.64
N SER A 107 20.67 -29.78 3.68
CA SER A 107 21.17 -31.15 3.82
C SER A 107 22.71 -31.16 3.84
N THR A 108 23.32 -32.10 4.57
CA THR A 108 24.78 -32.24 4.65
C THR A 108 25.45 -32.32 3.26
N PRO A 109 24.93 -33.12 2.29
CA PRO A 109 25.54 -33.18 0.96
C PRO A 109 25.53 -31.84 0.22
N VAL A 110 24.55 -30.98 0.47
CA VAL A 110 24.48 -29.63 -0.12
C VAL A 110 25.55 -28.73 0.48
N LEU A 111 25.77 -28.79 1.80
CA LEU A 111 26.85 -28.04 2.46
C LEU A 111 28.22 -28.45 1.94
N ASP A 112 28.45 -29.74 1.71
CA ASP A 112 29.68 -30.25 1.11
C ASP A 112 29.88 -29.73 -0.32
N ARG A 113 28.82 -29.72 -1.15
CA ARG A 113 28.85 -29.12 -2.48
C ARG A 113 29.16 -27.61 -2.43
N ILE A 114 28.51 -26.87 -1.52
CA ILE A 114 28.79 -25.43 -1.33
C ILE A 114 30.26 -25.22 -0.95
N SER A 115 30.81 -26.05 -0.07
CA SER A 115 32.23 -26.00 0.31
C SER A 115 33.16 -26.22 -0.89
N ALA A 116 32.88 -27.23 -1.73
CA ALA A 116 33.64 -27.50 -2.94
C ALA A 116 33.55 -26.34 -3.97
N HIS A 117 32.36 -25.77 -4.17
CA HIS A 117 32.19 -24.58 -5.01
C HIS A 117 32.95 -23.36 -4.46
N ASN A 118 32.92 -23.14 -3.14
CA ASN A 118 33.65 -22.07 -2.47
C ASN A 118 35.17 -22.18 -2.69
N GLN A 119 35.74 -23.38 -2.68
CA GLN A 119 37.15 -23.57 -3.01
C GLN A 119 37.44 -23.17 -4.46
N THR A 120 36.54 -23.51 -5.39
CA THR A 120 36.66 -23.15 -6.81
C THR A 120 36.57 -21.63 -7.02
N TRP A 121 35.59 -20.97 -6.41
CA TRP A 121 35.46 -19.51 -6.47
C TRP A 121 36.65 -18.80 -5.83
N LYS A 122 37.16 -19.29 -4.70
CA LYS A 122 38.37 -18.76 -4.07
C LYS A 122 39.60 -18.85 -4.98
N ARG A 123 39.78 -19.96 -5.71
CA ARG A 123 40.85 -20.11 -6.72
C ARG A 123 40.70 -19.11 -7.86
N ARG A 124 39.46 -18.79 -8.27
CA ARG A 124 39.13 -17.76 -9.27
C ARG A 124 39.18 -16.32 -8.72
N LYS A 125 39.63 -16.11 -7.47
CA LYS A 125 39.61 -14.82 -6.78
C LYS A 125 38.21 -14.20 -6.71
N LEU A 126 37.18 -15.03 -6.60
CA LEU A 126 35.79 -14.64 -6.39
C LEU A 126 35.42 -14.77 -4.90
N PRO A 127 34.40 -14.03 -4.42
CA PRO A 127 33.94 -14.15 -3.04
C PRO A 127 33.33 -15.53 -2.80
N THR A 128 33.42 -16.03 -1.56
CA THR A 128 32.80 -17.29 -1.15
C THR A 128 31.35 -17.06 -0.77
N LEU A 129 30.45 -17.96 -1.19
CA LEU A 129 29.07 -18.02 -0.73
C LEU A 129 29.01 -18.31 0.77
N LYS A 130 28.27 -17.46 1.49
CA LYS A 130 27.87 -17.71 2.88
C LYS A 130 26.42 -18.17 2.92
N VAL A 131 26.07 -18.92 3.96
CA VAL A 131 24.72 -19.46 4.14
C VAL A 131 24.12 -18.98 5.46
N ILE A 132 22.80 -18.81 5.49
CA ILE A 132 22.00 -18.59 6.70
C ILE A 132 20.86 -19.59 6.69
N SER A 133 20.81 -20.45 7.70
CA SER A 133 19.77 -21.46 7.86
C SER A 133 18.53 -20.95 8.60
N GLY A 134 17.43 -21.68 8.53
CA GLY A 134 16.18 -21.36 9.24
C GLY A 134 16.35 -21.29 10.76
N LYS A 135 17.28 -22.05 11.34
CA LYS A 135 17.59 -21.98 12.78
C LYS A 135 18.25 -20.66 13.18
N GLU A 136 19.15 -20.16 12.33
CA GLU A 136 19.79 -18.85 12.52
C GLU A 136 18.75 -17.73 12.34
N LEU A 137 17.90 -17.83 11.32
CA LEU A 137 16.78 -16.90 11.15
C LEU A 137 15.86 -16.91 12.37
N LEU A 138 15.43 -18.08 12.85
CA LEU A 138 14.59 -18.20 14.04
C LEU A 138 15.20 -17.48 15.25
N THR A 139 16.51 -17.61 15.43
CA THR A 139 17.24 -16.90 16.50
C THR A 139 17.19 -15.39 16.30
N ASP A 140 17.47 -14.91 15.08
CA ASP A 140 17.42 -13.50 14.73
C ASP A 140 16.01 -12.89 14.95
N PHE A 141 14.97 -13.53 14.43
CA PHE A 141 13.58 -13.06 14.58
C PHE A 141 13.08 -13.13 16.01
N SER A 142 13.46 -14.18 16.74
CA SER A 142 13.14 -14.28 18.16
C SER A 142 13.79 -13.15 18.94
N SER A 143 15.04 -12.80 18.65
CA SER A 143 15.74 -11.71 19.34
C SER A 143 15.05 -10.34 19.18
N LEU A 144 14.43 -10.09 18.03
CA LEU A 144 13.74 -8.83 17.73
C LEU A 144 12.31 -8.78 18.25
N SER A 145 11.62 -9.90 18.30
CA SER A 145 10.20 -9.96 18.67
C SER A 145 9.97 -10.34 20.13
N LYS A 146 10.95 -10.93 20.83
CA LYS A 146 10.78 -11.55 22.17
C LYS A 146 10.06 -10.65 23.17
N ASP A 147 10.38 -9.37 23.20
CA ASP A 147 9.84 -8.42 24.19
C ASP A 147 8.48 -7.82 23.79
N PHE A 148 8.01 -8.08 22.56
CA PHE A 148 6.84 -7.42 21.98
C PHE A 148 5.69 -8.35 21.66
N TRP A 149 5.82 -9.64 21.97
CA TRP A 149 4.71 -10.58 21.85
C TRP A 149 3.54 -10.16 22.75
N PRO A 150 2.30 -10.23 22.25
CA PRO A 150 1.11 -10.06 23.08
C PRO A 150 1.18 -10.96 24.31
N VAL A 151 1.06 -10.37 25.50
CA VAL A 151 1.05 -11.08 26.78
C VAL A 151 -0.33 -11.08 27.42
N GLU A 152 -1.14 -10.06 27.14
CA GLU A 152 -2.51 -9.99 27.66
C GLU A 152 -3.47 -10.83 26.81
N VAL A 153 -4.38 -11.55 27.46
CA VAL A 153 -5.34 -12.45 26.79
C VAL A 153 -6.12 -11.76 25.66
N PRO A 154 -6.66 -10.53 25.82
CA PRO A 154 -7.36 -9.86 24.74
C PRO A 154 -6.48 -9.51 23.53
N GLU A 155 -5.18 -9.28 23.74
CA GLU A 155 -4.22 -9.00 22.68
C GLU A 155 -3.79 -10.28 21.96
N ILE A 156 -3.61 -11.37 22.71
CA ILE A 156 -3.37 -12.70 22.15
C ILE A 156 -4.54 -13.11 21.26
N GLN A 157 -5.78 -12.93 21.74
CA GLN A 157 -6.98 -13.25 20.96
C GLN A 157 -7.06 -12.40 19.69
N ALA A 158 -6.84 -11.09 19.79
CA ALA A 158 -6.83 -10.21 18.61
C ALA A 158 -5.76 -10.63 17.59
N PHE A 159 -4.55 -10.96 18.05
CA PHE A 159 -3.48 -11.45 17.18
C PHE A 159 -3.85 -12.77 16.51
N ILE A 160 -4.34 -13.76 17.26
CA ILE A 160 -4.73 -15.07 16.73
C ILE A 160 -5.85 -14.92 15.70
N THR A 161 -6.88 -14.11 15.99
CA THR A 161 -7.98 -13.86 15.05
C THR A 161 -7.48 -13.27 13.73
N LEU A 162 -6.56 -12.29 13.79
CA LEU A 162 -5.98 -11.71 12.57
C LEU A 162 -5.07 -12.71 11.85
N TYR A 163 -4.28 -13.51 12.58
CA TYR A 163 -3.36 -14.50 12.01
C TYR A 163 -4.08 -15.69 11.36
N GLN A 164 -5.24 -16.08 11.89
CA GLN A 164 -6.06 -17.18 11.39
C GLN A 164 -6.96 -16.79 10.21
N ASN A 165 -6.93 -15.53 9.75
CA ASN A 165 -7.67 -15.11 8.56
C ASN A 165 -7.20 -15.95 7.34
N ALA A 166 -8.14 -16.47 6.55
CA ALA A 166 -7.85 -17.29 5.36
C ALA A 166 -7.02 -16.55 4.29
N GLY A 167 -7.01 -15.22 4.32
CA GLY A 167 -6.22 -14.36 3.44
C GLY A 167 -6.91 -14.00 2.12
N ASP A 168 -8.06 -14.60 1.83
CA ASP A 168 -8.85 -14.41 0.61
C ASP A 168 -9.84 -13.22 0.70
N ALA A 169 -10.11 -12.73 1.92
CA ALA A 169 -10.94 -11.56 2.17
C ALA A 169 -10.14 -10.26 2.32
N PHE A 170 -10.82 -9.12 2.30
CA PHE A 170 -10.22 -7.84 2.73
C PHE A 170 -9.78 -7.90 4.19
N ILE A 171 -8.81 -7.06 4.55
CA ILE A 171 -8.36 -6.95 5.94
C ILE A 171 -9.43 -6.24 6.77
N ASP A 172 -9.67 -6.73 7.99
CA ASP A 172 -10.36 -5.96 9.04
C ASP A 172 -9.51 -4.74 9.42
N LYS A 173 -9.59 -3.65 8.64
CA LYS A 173 -8.76 -2.45 8.82
C LYS A 173 -8.88 -1.85 10.22
N PRO A 174 -10.09 -1.73 10.83
CA PRO A 174 -10.23 -1.30 12.21
C PRO A 174 -9.46 -2.20 13.20
N GLY A 175 -9.66 -3.52 13.14
CA GLY A 175 -9.00 -4.47 14.03
C GLY A 175 -7.49 -4.49 13.84
N TYR A 176 -7.04 -4.49 12.59
CA TYR A 176 -5.64 -4.49 12.19
C TYR A 176 -4.92 -3.21 12.63
N SER A 177 -5.51 -2.04 12.40
CA SER A 177 -4.98 -0.76 12.86
C SER A 177 -4.90 -0.71 14.38
N LYS A 178 -5.93 -1.19 15.08
CA LYS A 178 -5.95 -1.25 16.55
C LYS A 178 -4.83 -2.15 17.08
N PHE A 179 -4.58 -3.29 16.45
CA PHE A 179 -3.45 -4.17 16.77
C PHE A 179 -2.11 -3.45 16.58
N CYS A 180 -1.87 -2.85 15.40
CA CYS A 180 -0.64 -2.10 15.11
C CYS A 180 -0.39 -0.99 16.13
N LEU A 181 -1.45 -0.25 16.48
CA LEU A 181 -1.37 0.84 17.44
C LEU A 181 -1.02 0.36 18.85
N ARG A 182 -1.61 -0.75 19.31
CA ARG A 182 -1.30 -1.34 20.62
C ARG A 182 0.14 -1.83 20.71
N LEU A 183 0.63 -2.47 19.65
CA LEU A 183 2.00 -2.97 19.61
C LEU A 183 3.04 -1.83 19.77
N ILE A 184 2.77 -0.67 19.17
CA ILE A 184 3.68 0.48 19.21
C ILE A 184 3.50 1.33 20.46
N LYS A 185 2.26 1.49 20.96
CA LYS A 185 1.98 2.33 22.13
C LYS A 185 2.71 1.80 23.35
N THR A 186 3.46 2.69 23.99
CA THR A 186 4.12 2.46 25.27
C THR A 186 3.38 3.20 26.37
N GLY A 187 3.35 2.62 27.59
CA GLY A 187 2.84 3.29 28.79
C GLY A 187 3.69 4.49 29.25
N GLY A 188 4.87 4.69 28.64
CA GLY A 188 5.77 5.82 28.89
C GLY A 188 6.41 6.38 27.61
N ASN A 189 7.22 7.43 27.72
CA ASN A 189 7.83 8.13 26.58
C ASN A 189 9.28 7.69 26.31
N VAL A 190 9.54 6.38 26.25
CA VAL A 190 10.90 5.85 26.02
C VAL A 190 11.13 5.70 24.51
N LYS A 191 11.72 6.73 23.88
CA LYS A 191 11.98 6.76 22.42
C LYS A 191 12.66 5.51 21.87
N ALA A 192 13.66 4.98 22.59
CA ALA A 192 14.38 3.78 22.20
C ALA A 192 13.49 2.52 22.18
N GLU A 193 12.52 2.42 23.09
CA GLU A 193 11.56 1.33 23.11
C GLU A 193 10.59 1.43 21.92
N VAL A 194 10.07 2.63 21.64
CA VAL A 194 9.18 2.87 20.49
C VAL A 194 9.90 2.51 19.18
N ALA A 195 11.18 2.86 19.02
CA ALA A 195 11.97 2.49 17.84
C ALA A 195 12.10 0.96 17.67
N ARG A 196 12.31 0.22 18.78
CA ARG A 196 12.33 -1.25 18.74
C ARG A 196 10.95 -1.83 18.40
N ARG A 197 9.86 -1.27 18.93
CA ARG A 197 8.48 -1.68 18.62
C ARG A 197 8.11 -1.43 17.16
N ILE A 198 8.56 -0.32 16.58
CA ILE A 198 8.43 -0.03 15.13
C ILE A 198 9.11 -1.14 14.31
N SER A 199 10.31 -1.56 14.72
CA SER A 199 11.03 -2.64 14.05
C SER A 199 10.28 -3.97 14.18
N ALA A 200 9.75 -4.29 15.37
CA ALA A 200 8.95 -5.47 15.60
C ALA A 200 7.62 -5.46 14.82
N LEU A 201 7.01 -4.30 14.61
CA LEU A 201 5.75 -4.19 13.87
C LEU A 201 5.82 -4.80 12.48
N ASN A 202 6.88 -4.51 11.72
CA ASN A 202 7.06 -5.09 10.38
C ASN A 202 7.11 -6.62 10.42
N ILE A 203 7.69 -7.19 11.48
CA ILE A 203 7.74 -8.63 11.69
C ILE A 203 6.34 -9.19 11.95
N PHE A 204 5.58 -8.60 12.89
CA PHE A 204 4.21 -9.04 13.17
C PHE A 204 3.26 -8.86 11.99
N VAL A 205 3.36 -7.75 11.26
CA VAL A 205 2.59 -7.49 10.04
C VAL A 205 2.85 -8.58 9.01
N SER A 206 4.12 -9.01 8.85
CA SER A 206 4.46 -10.13 7.98
C SER A 206 3.86 -11.46 8.43
N TYR A 207 3.63 -11.67 9.72
CA TYR A 207 2.90 -12.85 10.24
C TYR A 207 1.44 -12.76 9.85
N LEU A 208 0.81 -11.61 10.10
CA LEU A 208 -0.62 -11.42 9.84
C LEU A 208 -0.97 -11.46 8.35
N LEU A 209 -0.02 -11.18 7.46
CA LEU A 209 -0.22 -11.18 6.01
C LEU A 209 0.19 -12.50 5.34
N SER A 210 0.67 -13.51 6.09
CA SER A 210 1.20 -14.75 5.48
C SER A 210 0.16 -15.45 4.60
N ASN A 211 -1.09 -15.52 5.04
CA ASN A 211 -2.14 -16.22 4.30
C ASN A 211 -2.57 -15.41 3.06
N ALA A 212 -2.62 -14.07 3.16
CA ALA A 212 -2.88 -13.20 2.01
C ALA A 212 -1.78 -13.33 0.94
N TYR A 213 -0.52 -13.48 1.34
CA TYR A 213 0.56 -13.83 0.40
C TYR A 213 0.37 -15.21 -0.23
N ALA A 214 -0.04 -16.21 0.56
CA ALA A 214 -0.20 -17.59 0.09
C ALA A 214 -1.32 -17.75 -0.94
N VAL A 215 -2.42 -17.00 -0.80
CA VAL A 215 -3.55 -17.01 -1.74
C VAL A 215 -3.46 -15.91 -2.81
N GLU A 216 -2.32 -15.23 -2.89
CA GLU A 216 -2.07 -14.14 -3.85
C GLU A 216 -3.06 -12.96 -3.77
N ASN A 217 -3.65 -12.71 -2.60
CA ASN A 217 -4.50 -11.53 -2.38
C ASN A 217 -3.64 -10.26 -2.26
N HIS A 218 -3.23 -9.73 -3.41
CA HIS A 218 -2.34 -8.58 -3.50
C HIS A 218 -2.92 -7.32 -2.86
N TRP A 219 -4.24 -7.10 -2.95
CA TRP A 219 -4.87 -5.93 -2.36
C TRP A 219 -4.84 -5.95 -0.82
N ALA A 220 -5.14 -7.09 -0.18
CA ALA A 220 -5.00 -7.23 1.26
C ALA A 220 -3.54 -6.93 1.70
N VAL A 221 -2.55 -7.40 0.94
CA VAL A 221 -1.14 -7.09 1.22
C VAL A 221 -0.84 -5.59 1.11
N VAL A 222 -1.40 -4.89 0.10
CA VAL A 222 -1.32 -3.42 -0.02
C VAL A 222 -1.90 -2.73 1.22
N GLU A 223 -3.09 -3.15 1.66
CA GLU A 223 -3.78 -2.57 2.81
C GLU A 223 -2.95 -2.74 4.10
N GLY A 224 -2.51 -3.97 4.39
CA GLY A 224 -1.79 -4.28 5.62
C GLY A 224 -0.49 -3.52 5.77
N TRP A 225 0.33 -3.48 4.71
CA TRP A 225 1.60 -2.75 4.73
C TRP A 225 1.41 -1.23 4.73
N THR A 226 0.38 -0.71 4.07
CA THR A 226 0.06 0.73 4.11
C THR A 226 -0.38 1.15 5.52
N ILE A 227 -1.20 0.33 6.19
CA ILE A 227 -1.58 0.55 7.59
C ILE A 227 -0.33 0.53 8.48
N ALA A 228 0.56 -0.46 8.31
CA ALA A 228 1.80 -0.54 9.07
C ALA A 228 2.68 0.71 8.88
N ALA A 229 2.94 1.11 7.64
CA ALA A 229 3.71 2.31 7.31
C ALA A 229 3.09 3.57 7.94
N SER A 230 1.76 3.70 7.91
CA SER A 230 1.05 4.81 8.55
C SER A 230 1.26 4.87 10.06
N HIS A 231 1.21 3.71 10.74
CA HIS A 231 1.42 3.64 12.20
C HIS A 231 2.88 3.90 12.60
N ILE A 232 3.84 3.47 11.78
CA ILE A 232 5.26 3.80 11.96
C ILE A 232 5.46 5.32 11.86
N ALA A 233 4.92 5.95 10.81
CA ALA A 233 5.00 7.39 10.59
C ALA A 233 4.30 8.18 11.71
N TRP A 234 3.14 7.71 12.17
CA TRP A 234 2.42 8.28 13.31
C TRP A 234 3.29 8.26 14.57
N ALA A 235 3.87 7.10 14.90
CA ALA A 235 4.69 6.94 16.09
C ALA A 235 5.95 7.81 16.02
N ALA A 236 6.60 7.84 14.86
CA ALA A 236 7.73 8.72 14.62
C ALA A 236 7.41 10.19 14.90
N SER A 237 6.26 10.68 14.40
CA SER A 237 5.81 12.04 14.64
C SER A 237 5.43 12.27 16.10
N LYS A 238 4.63 11.38 16.69
CA LYS A 238 4.10 11.53 18.05
C LYS A 238 5.19 11.52 19.12
N TYR A 239 6.19 10.65 18.95
CA TYR A 239 7.31 10.51 19.89
C TYR A 239 8.55 11.32 19.46
N SER A 240 8.44 12.10 18.38
CA SER A 240 9.53 12.91 17.81
C SER A 240 10.82 12.09 17.65
N LEU A 241 10.72 10.97 16.94
CA LEU A 241 11.83 10.06 16.70
C LEU A 241 12.72 10.59 15.54
N PRO A 242 14.06 10.58 15.70
CA PRO A 242 14.97 10.87 14.60
C PRO A 242 14.76 9.91 13.42
N GLN A 243 14.83 10.41 12.18
CA GLN A 243 14.63 9.61 10.96
C GLN A 243 15.43 8.31 10.93
N LYS A 244 16.68 8.33 11.40
CA LYS A 244 17.55 7.13 11.49
C LYS A 244 16.97 5.95 12.30
N GLN A 245 15.97 6.18 13.14
CA GLN A 245 15.39 5.15 13.99
C GLN A 245 14.13 4.48 13.41
N TRP A 246 13.49 5.08 12.41
CA TRP A 246 12.18 4.60 11.91
C TRP A 246 12.06 4.61 10.39
N LEU A 247 12.81 5.47 9.68
CA LEU A 247 12.65 5.67 8.25
C LEU A 247 12.88 4.38 7.47
N ALA A 248 13.89 3.60 7.82
CA ALA A 248 14.13 2.31 7.18
C ALA A 248 12.94 1.34 7.33
N SER A 249 12.34 1.26 8.53
CA SER A 249 11.15 0.42 8.76
C SER A 249 9.93 0.92 7.98
N PHE A 250 9.76 2.24 7.88
CA PHE A 250 8.71 2.85 7.07
C PHE A 250 8.90 2.56 5.58
N GLU A 251 10.11 2.76 5.06
CA GLU A 251 10.45 2.53 3.64
C GLU A 251 10.28 1.05 3.27
N LEU A 252 10.63 0.13 4.17
CA LEU A 252 10.38 -1.30 3.97
C LEU A 252 8.90 -1.63 3.85
N ALA A 253 8.06 -1.11 4.76
CA ALA A 253 6.62 -1.30 4.69
C ALA A 253 6.01 -0.67 3.42
N GLN A 254 6.43 0.55 3.07
CA GLN A 254 6.00 1.22 1.85
C GLN A 254 6.40 0.43 0.59
N ALA A 255 7.65 -0.06 0.52
CA ALA A 255 8.14 -0.86 -0.59
C ALA A 255 7.37 -2.18 -0.74
N ALA A 256 7.01 -2.82 0.37
CA ALA A 256 6.19 -4.03 0.37
C ALA A 256 4.78 -3.77 -0.20
N ALA A 257 4.14 -2.67 0.23
CA ALA A 257 2.86 -2.24 -0.33
C ALA A 257 2.96 -1.95 -1.83
N MET A 258 4.02 -1.26 -2.27
CA MET A 258 4.25 -0.95 -3.69
C MET A 258 4.47 -2.20 -4.53
N SER A 259 5.24 -3.17 -4.03
CA SER A 259 5.46 -4.45 -4.73
C SER A 259 4.17 -5.27 -4.85
N ALA A 260 3.31 -5.24 -3.83
CA ALA A 260 1.99 -5.86 -3.93
C ALA A 260 1.08 -5.14 -4.94
N LEU A 261 1.14 -3.80 -4.98
CA LEU A 261 0.39 -3.00 -5.96
C LEU A 261 0.84 -3.28 -7.40
N GLU A 262 2.14 -3.47 -7.63
CA GLU A 262 2.71 -3.87 -8.92
C GLU A 262 2.14 -5.21 -9.40
N LYS A 263 2.11 -6.22 -8.52
CA LYS A 263 1.54 -7.53 -8.87
C LYS A 263 0.06 -7.46 -9.14
N LEU A 264 -0.69 -6.65 -8.38
CA LEU A 264 -2.11 -6.43 -8.64
C LEU A 264 -2.32 -5.76 -10.01
N LYS A 265 -1.46 -4.81 -10.39
CA LYS A 265 -1.47 -4.24 -11.75
C LYS A 265 -1.16 -5.31 -12.80
N ASP A 266 -0.11 -6.10 -12.61
CA ASP A 266 0.27 -7.18 -13.54
C ASP A 266 -0.87 -8.18 -13.72
N GLU A 267 -1.52 -8.57 -12.63
CA GLU A 267 -2.68 -9.44 -12.64
C GLU A 267 -3.85 -8.80 -13.40
N ALA A 268 -4.21 -7.55 -13.06
CA ALA A 268 -5.32 -6.82 -13.67
C ALA A 268 -5.17 -6.61 -15.18
N LEU A 269 -3.94 -6.43 -15.67
CA LEU A 269 -3.64 -6.22 -17.08
C LEU A 269 -3.54 -7.52 -17.90
N LYS A 270 -3.67 -8.71 -17.28
CA LYS A 270 -3.76 -9.97 -18.02
C LYS A 270 -5.08 -10.05 -18.79
N ASP A 271 -5.04 -10.73 -19.93
CA ASP A 271 -6.27 -11.00 -20.69
C ASP A 271 -7.28 -11.74 -19.82
N LYS A 272 -8.55 -11.28 -19.84
CA LYS A 272 -9.67 -11.85 -19.08
C LYS A 272 -9.48 -11.89 -17.55
N ALA A 273 -8.53 -11.13 -16.98
CA ALA A 273 -8.28 -11.13 -15.53
C ALA A 273 -9.53 -10.81 -14.68
N LEU A 274 -10.41 -9.94 -15.20
CA LEU A 274 -11.64 -9.53 -14.52
C LEU A 274 -12.86 -10.36 -14.92
N ASN A 275 -12.70 -11.36 -15.78
CA ASN A 275 -13.81 -12.23 -16.12
C ASN A 275 -14.11 -13.17 -14.96
N PRO A 276 -15.37 -13.27 -14.52
CA PRO A 276 -15.71 -14.18 -13.45
C PRO A 276 -15.47 -15.63 -13.92
N HIS A 277 -14.85 -16.45 -13.07
CA HIS A 277 -14.64 -17.87 -13.37
C HIS A 277 -15.95 -18.67 -13.36
N THR A 278 -16.98 -18.15 -12.70
CA THR A 278 -18.30 -18.76 -12.53
C THR A 278 -19.40 -17.71 -12.73
N LEU A 279 -20.67 -18.10 -12.55
CA LEU A 279 -21.77 -17.13 -12.56
C LEU A 279 -21.65 -16.20 -11.35
N GLU A 280 -21.31 -14.94 -11.60
CA GLU A 280 -21.11 -13.93 -10.57
C GLU A 280 -22.07 -12.76 -10.76
N TRP A 281 -22.44 -12.11 -9.66
CA TRP A 281 -23.27 -10.92 -9.70
C TRP A 281 -22.50 -9.73 -10.28
N ASP A 282 -23.14 -8.99 -11.19
CA ASP A 282 -22.50 -7.92 -11.97
C ASP A 282 -21.85 -6.84 -11.08
N GLU A 283 -22.49 -6.46 -9.99
CA GLU A 283 -21.96 -5.46 -9.05
C GLU A 283 -20.63 -5.88 -8.42
N ILE A 284 -20.43 -7.17 -8.12
CA ILE A 284 -19.15 -7.67 -7.58
C ILE A 284 -18.05 -7.50 -8.64
N THR A 285 -18.37 -7.81 -9.90
CA THR A 285 -17.44 -7.62 -11.02
C THR A 285 -17.10 -6.14 -11.23
N ARG A 286 -18.07 -5.23 -11.06
CA ARG A 286 -17.84 -3.78 -11.17
C ARG A 286 -17.02 -3.21 -10.01
N VAL A 287 -17.19 -3.75 -8.80
CA VAL A 287 -16.36 -3.42 -7.63
C VAL A 287 -14.91 -3.83 -7.92
N ARG A 288 -14.68 -5.08 -8.36
CA ARG A 288 -13.34 -5.54 -8.76
C ARG A 288 -12.74 -4.68 -9.87
N GLY A 289 -13.52 -4.34 -10.89
CA GLY A 289 -13.08 -3.46 -11.97
C GLY A 289 -12.62 -2.08 -11.47
N THR A 290 -13.28 -1.54 -10.45
CA THR A 290 -12.90 -0.25 -9.85
C THR A 290 -11.62 -0.35 -9.02
N TYR A 291 -11.45 -1.42 -8.22
CA TYR A 291 -10.18 -1.69 -7.51
C TYR A 291 -9.03 -1.87 -8.50
N ALA A 292 -9.21 -2.70 -9.53
CA ALA A 292 -8.21 -2.97 -10.55
C ALA A 292 -7.81 -1.69 -11.30
N ALA A 293 -8.79 -0.92 -11.80
CA ALA A 293 -8.51 0.32 -12.52
C ALA A 293 -7.80 1.37 -11.64
N GLY A 294 -8.25 1.53 -10.39
CA GLY A 294 -7.60 2.44 -9.44
C GLY A 294 -6.21 1.98 -9.02
N ALA A 295 -5.98 0.67 -8.86
CA ALA A 295 -4.67 0.10 -8.53
C ALA A 295 -3.67 0.27 -9.68
N VAL A 296 -4.10 -0.03 -10.92
CA VAL A 296 -3.29 0.20 -12.13
C VAL A 296 -2.93 1.68 -12.24
N ALA A 297 -3.92 2.57 -12.16
CA ALA A 297 -3.68 4.02 -12.19
C ALA A 297 -2.68 4.45 -11.11
N ALA A 298 -2.89 4.00 -9.87
CA ALA A 298 -2.02 4.36 -8.77
C ALA A 298 -0.58 3.88 -8.95
N TRP A 299 -0.37 2.65 -9.43
CA TRP A 299 0.97 2.15 -9.70
C TRP A 299 1.71 3.05 -10.70
N PHE A 300 1.10 3.34 -11.86
CA PHE A 300 1.74 4.19 -12.87
C PHE A 300 2.02 5.60 -12.36
N LEU A 301 1.09 6.20 -11.60
CA LEU A 301 1.31 7.52 -11.00
C LEU A 301 2.52 7.55 -10.05
N THR A 302 2.77 6.45 -9.34
CA THR A 302 3.92 6.39 -8.42
C THR A 302 5.25 6.14 -9.10
N GLN A 303 5.28 5.68 -10.35
CA GLN A 303 6.54 5.52 -11.07
C GLN A 303 7.14 6.89 -11.39
N LYS A 304 8.46 7.01 -11.21
CA LYS A 304 9.15 8.30 -11.40
C LYS A 304 9.33 8.61 -12.88
N GLU A 305 9.63 7.58 -13.67
CA GLU A 305 9.77 7.58 -15.12
C GLU A 305 9.32 6.19 -15.58
N THR A 306 8.23 6.11 -16.35
CA THR A 306 7.89 4.87 -17.05
C THR A 306 8.44 5.01 -18.46
N GLU A 307 9.56 4.35 -18.75
CA GLU A 307 10.16 4.37 -20.09
C GLU A 307 9.32 3.57 -21.10
N ASP A 308 8.53 2.61 -20.62
CA ASP A 308 7.67 1.79 -21.46
C ASP A 308 6.34 2.50 -21.82
N THR A 309 6.41 3.26 -22.90
CA THR A 309 5.23 3.92 -23.50
C THR A 309 4.12 2.93 -23.91
N GLN A 310 4.46 1.68 -24.25
CA GLN A 310 3.46 0.67 -24.63
C GLN A 310 2.70 0.18 -23.41
N GLU A 311 3.38 -0.01 -22.28
CA GLU A 311 2.74 -0.41 -21.03
C GLU A 311 1.77 0.68 -20.54
N VAL A 312 2.17 1.95 -20.61
CA VAL A 312 1.31 3.10 -20.27
C VAL A 312 0.09 3.17 -21.20
N ALA A 313 0.28 2.95 -22.50
CA ALA A 313 -0.82 2.93 -23.48
C ALA A 313 -1.79 1.78 -23.20
N HIS A 314 -1.29 0.59 -22.87
CA HIS A 314 -2.11 -0.57 -22.51
C HIS A 314 -2.92 -0.30 -21.24
N ALA A 315 -2.30 0.25 -20.19
CA ALA A 315 -2.99 0.64 -18.98
C ALA A 315 -4.07 1.71 -19.21
N THR A 316 -3.78 2.68 -20.08
CA THR A 316 -4.73 3.73 -20.48
C THR A 316 -5.93 3.13 -21.20
N ALA A 317 -5.72 2.21 -22.15
CA ALA A 317 -6.79 1.51 -22.86
C ALA A 317 -7.62 0.63 -21.92
N PHE A 318 -6.97 -0.06 -20.98
CA PHE A 318 -7.63 -0.89 -19.96
C PHE A 318 -8.59 -0.07 -19.10
N ILE A 319 -8.11 1.02 -18.48
CA ILE A 319 -8.93 1.88 -17.61
C ILE A 319 -10.07 2.52 -18.40
N ARG A 320 -9.77 3.04 -19.61
CA ARG A 320 -10.77 3.61 -20.52
C ARG A 320 -11.89 2.63 -20.81
N ASN A 321 -11.55 1.40 -21.23
CA ASN A 321 -12.52 0.38 -21.55
C ASN A 321 -13.44 0.09 -20.35
N LEU A 322 -12.89 -0.01 -19.14
CA LEU A 322 -13.70 -0.23 -17.94
C LEU A 322 -14.66 0.94 -17.65
N VAL A 323 -14.22 2.18 -17.86
CA VAL A 323 -15.06 3.37 -17.67
C VAL A 323 -16.17 3.44 -18.73
N GLU A 324 -15.82 3.31 -20.01
CA GLU A 324 -16.76 3.42 -21.14
C GLU A 324 -17.80 2.29 -21.14
N THR A 325 -17.39 1.06 -20.80
CA THR A 325 -18.29 -0.10 -20.67
C THR A 325 -19.02 -0.16 -19.32
N ARG A 326 -18.87 0.87 -18.47
CA ARG A 326 -19.49 0.98 -17.15
C ARG A 326 -19.16 -0.19 -16.19
N ARG A 327 -17.98 -0.78 -16.37
CA ARG A 327 -17.41 -1.83 -15.51
C ARG A 327 -16.75 -1.29 -14.23
N THR A 328 -16.88 0.01 -13.96
CA THR A 328 -16.58 0.63 -12.66
C THR A 328 -17.86 1.04 -11.94
N VAL A 329 -17.83 1.12 -10.61
CA VAL A 329 -18.98 1.51 -9.78
C VAL A 329 -18.57 2.32 -8.55
N ILE A 330 -19.39 3.31 -8.20
CA ILE A 330 -19.30 4.04 -6.94
C ILE A 330 -20.17 3.29 -5.92
N TRP A 331 -19.58 2.37 -5.16
CA TRP A 331 -20.32 1.65 -4.11
C TRP A 331 -20.61 2.52 -2.89
N GLY A 332 -19.79 3.55 -2.68
CA GLY A 332 -19.83 4.48 -1.56
C GLY A 332 -18.66 5.44 -1.64
N GLU A 333 -18.54 6.36 -0.68
CA GLU A 333 -17.44 7.33 -0.68
C GLU A 333 -16.06 6.69 -0.47
N SER A 334 -16.01 5.45 0.01
CA SER A 334 -14.77 4.66 0.10
C SER A 334 -14.19 4.27 -1.26
N SER A 335 -14.97 4.35 -2.35
CA SER A 335 -14.47 4.14 -3.72
C SER A 335 -13.79 5.39 -4.31
N THR A 336 -14.06 6.58 -3.77
CA THR A 336 -13.64 7.85 -4.38
C THR A 336 -12.11 7.97 -4.57
N PRO A 337 -11.23 7.51 -3.66
CA PRO A 337 -9.78 7.54 -3.91
C PRO A 337 -9.33 6.80 -5.18
N PHE A 338 -9.96 5.66 -5.51
CA PHE A 338 -9.64 4.90 -6.73
C PHE A 338 -9.98 5.71 -7.98
N PHE A 339 -11.12 6.39 -7.95
CA PHE A 339 -11.52 7.28 -9.05
C PHE A 339 -10.63 8.51 -9.16
N ILE A 340 -10.16 9.08 -8.06
CA ILE A 340 -9.17 10.17 -8.11
C ILE A 340 -7.87 9.71 -8.76
N ALA A 341 -7.38 8.51 -8.40
CA ALA A 341 -6.21 7.93 -9.05
C ALA A 341 -6.43 7.77 -10.57
N MET A 342 -7.59 7.24 -10.99
CA MET A 342 -7.95 7.13 -12.41
C MET A 342 -8.01 8.49 -13.11
N VAL A 343 -8.64 9.51 -12.51
CA VAL A 343 -8.75 10.86 -13.08
C VAL A 343 -7.37 11.49 -13.26
N ILE A 344 -6.49 11.40 -12.25
CA ILE A 344 -5.14 11.97 -12.35
C ILE A 344 -4.31 11.22 -13.40
N PHE A 345 -4.41 9.89 -13.44
CA PHE A 345 -3.69 9.08 -14.43
C PHE A 345 -4.14 9.41 -15.86
N LEU A 346 -5.45 9.37 -16.13
CA LEU A 346 -5.99 9.67 -17.45
C LEU A 346 -5.66 11.12 -17.87
N ALA A 347 -5.73 12.09 -16.95
CA ALA A 347 -5.35 13.47 -17.26
C ALA A 347 -3.89 13.62 -17.76
N ASN A 348 -3.02 12.69 -17.39
CA ASN A 348 -1.61 12.64 -17.77
C ASN A 348 -1.32 11.78 -19.02
N THR A 349 -2.23 10.89 -19.43
CA THR A 349 -1.96 9.89 -20.48
C THR A 349 -2.95 9.89 -21.63
N SER A 350 -4.18 10.36 -21.41
CA SER A 350 -5.20 10.41 -22.45
C SER A 350 -5.20 11.76 -23.17
N ALA A 351 -5.24 11.71 -24.50
CA ALA A 351 -5.37 12.92 -25.33
C ALA A 351 -6.80 13.51 -25.32
N ASP A 352 -7.79 12.75 -24.87
CA ASP A 352 -9.18 13.19 -24.76
C ASP A 352 -9.57 13.57 -23.33
N ARG A 353 -10.82 14.00 -23.16
CA ARG A 353 -11.36 14.56 -21.91
C ARG A 353 -12.14 13.54 -21.07
N ILE A 354 -11.76 12.26 -21.11
CA ILE A 354 -12.43 11.23 -20.30
C ILE A 354 -12.20 11.48 -18.80
N ASP A 355 -11.04 12.00 -18.41
CA ASP A 355 -10.74 12.40 -17.04
C ASP A 355 -11.74 13.46 -16.53
N GLU A 356 -12.04 14.49 -17.34
CA GLU A 356 -13.02 15.53 -17.02
C GLU A 356 -14.43 14.93 -16.89
N GLY A 357 -14.81 14.05 -17.82
CA GLY A 357 -16.11 13.37 -17.82
C GLY A 357 -16.29 12.44 -16.60
N LEU A 358 -15.26 11.69 -16.24
CA LEU A 358 -15.24 10.81 -15.07
C LEU A 358 -15.34 11.63 -13.79
N LEU A 359 -14.55 12.70 -13.66
CA LEU A 359 -14.59 13.61 -12.51
C LEU A 359 -15.97 14.23 -12.31
N MET A 360 -16.58 14.76 -13.37
CA MET A 360 -17.91 15.37 -13.27
C MET A 360 -19.00 14.33 -13.00
N SER A 361 -18.85 13.10 -13.51
CA SER A 361 -19.74 11.99 -13.17
C SER A 361 -19.70 11.65 -11.68
N LEU A 362 -18.53 11.71 -11.03
CA LEU A 362 -18.40 11.52 -9.57
C LEU A 362 -19.07 12.65 -8.79
N VAL A 363 -18.80 13.91 -9.15
CA VAL A 363 -19.41 15.09 -8.52
C VAL A 363 -20.93 14.99 -8.59
N ARG A 364 -21.47 14.64 -9.77
CA ARG A 364 -22.89 14.43 -9.99
C ARG A 364 -23.42 13.28 -9.13
N ALA A 365 -22.81 12.10 -9.20
CA ALA A 365 -23.29 10.92 -8.49
C ALA A 365 -23.36 11.14 -6.98
N ILE A 366 -22.32 11.74 -6.38
CA ILE A 366 -22.28 12.00 -4.94
C ILE A 366 -23.29 13.09 -4.54
N SER A 367 -23.33 14.20 -5.29
CA SER A 367 -24.25 15.31 -4.96
C SER A 367 -25.73 14.93 -5.13
N GLU A 368 -26.08 14.12 -6.14
CA GLU A 368 -27.44 13.63 -6.34
C GLU A 368 -27.83 12.58 -5.29
N ALA A 369 -26.95 11.60 -5.04
CA ALA A 369 -27.24 10.53 -4.08
C ALA A 369 -27.35 11.02 -2.64
N ASN A 370 -26.57 12.05 -2.26
CA ASN A 370 -26.64 12.64 -0.92
C ASN A 370 -27.56 13.87 -0.86
N GLY A 371 -28.23 14.25 -1.95
CA GLY A 371 -29.12 15.40 -1.99
C GLY A 371 -30.43 15.22 -1.21
N ARG A 372 -31.15 16.32 -0.98
CA ARG A 372 -32.41 16.37 -0.18
C ARG A 372 -33.52 15.42 -0.67
N ARG A 373 -33.54 15.09 -1.97
CA ARG A 373 -34.58 14.24 -2.57
C ARG A 373 -34.25 12.74 -2.48
N SER A 374 -33.03 12.39 -2.06
CA SER A 374 -32.62 11.00 -1.96
C SER A 374 -33.26 10.33 -0.75
N LYS A 375 -33.79 9.12 -0.97
CA LYS A 375 -34.29 8.26 0.13
C LYS A 375 -33.14 7.59 0.89
N GLN A 376 -31.99 7.43 0.24
CA GLN A 376 -30.81 6.76 0.80
C GLN A 376 -29.54 7.42 0.26
N GLY A 377 -28.75 8.01 1.15
CA GLY A 377 -27.42 8.53 0.82
C GLY A 377 -26.43 7.42 0.49
N LEU A 378 -25.32 7.79 -0.15
CA LEU A 378 -24.16 6.92 -0.36
C LEU A 378 -23.58 6.50 1.00
N PRO A 379 -23.13 5.24 1.14
CA PRO A 379 -22.34 4.81 2.28
C PRO A 379 -21.15 5.74 2.52
N ASP A 380 -20.88 6.00 3.79
CA ASP A 380 -19.78 6.86 4.20
C ASP A 380 -18.42 6.15 3.98
N PRO A 381 -17.28 6.86 4.07
CA PRO A 381 -16.00 6.27 3.69
C PRO A 381 -15.48 5.22 4.68
N TYR A 382 -16.16 4.96 5.81
CA TYR A 382 -15.79 3.89 6.75
C TYR A 382 -16.35 2.53 6.34
N GLU A 383 -17.27 2.48 5.38
CA GLU A 383 -17.88 1.25 4.89
C GLU A 383 -17.11 0.72 3.68
N ASP A 384 -16.61 -0.51 3.78
CA ASP A 384 -15.95 -1.20 2.66
C ASP A 384 -16.94 -1.79 1.66
N ALA A 385 -16.41 -2.21 0.51
CA ALA A 385 -17.21 -2.76 -0.57
C ALA A 385 -17.95 -4.05 -0.16
N ASP A 386 -17.32 -4.93 0.62
CA ASP A 386 -17.91 -6.20 1.06
C ASP A 386 -19.12 -5.96 1.97
N SER A 387 -19.01 -5.05 2.94
CA SER A 387 -20.11 -4.68 3.84
C SER A 387 -21.29 -4.05 3.09
N ILE A 388 -21.01 -3.39 1.96
CA ILE A 388 -22.04 -2.79 1.09
C ILE A 388 -22.70 -3.87 0.23
N LEU A 389 -21.90 -4.71 -0.43
CA LEU A 389 -22.38 -5.83 -1.25
C LEU A 389 -23.20 -6.83 -0.42
N GLU A 390 -22.72 -7.21 0.76
CA GLU A 390 -23.42 -8.09 1.68
C GLU A 390 -24.80 -7.53 2.05
N ARG A 391 -24.87 -6.23 2.34
CA ARG A 391 -26.14 -5.56 2.66
C ARG A 391 -27.09 -5.55 1.47
N GLN A 392 -26.58 -5.33 0.27
CA GLN A 392 -27.38 -5.38 -0.95
C GLN A 392 -27.93 -6.80 -1.17
N VAL A 393 -27.11 -7.84 -1.01
CA VAL A 393 -27.54 -9.25 -1.11
C VAL A 393 -28.55 -9.60 -0.02
N ARG A 394 -28.35 -9.17 1.22
CA ARG A 394 -29.29 -9.42 2.34
C ARG A 394 -30.66 -8.78 2.09
N ARG A 395 -30.72 -7.60 1.46
CA ARG A 395 -31.98 -6.94 1.07
C ARG A 395 -32.77 -7.74 0.04
N LEU A 396 -32.11 -8.53 -0.81
CA LEU A 396 -32.78 -9.42 -1.74
C LEU A 396 -33.48 -10.59 -1.00
N LYS A 397 -32.99 -10.96 0.20
CA LYS A 397 -33.49 -12.11 0.97
C LYS A 397 -34.52 -11.76 2.05
N LYS A 398 -34.47 -10.56 2.63
CA LYS A 398 -35.40 -10.08 3.69
C LYS A 398 -35.57 -8.57 3.65
N THR A 399 -36.63 -8.06 4.27
CA THR A 399 -36.75 -6.65 4.70
C THR A 399 -35.65 -6.34 5.71
N ALA A 400 -34.46 -6.00 5.22
CA ALA A 400 -33.35 -5.57 6.04
C ALA A 400 -33.74 -4.31 6.84
N PRO A 401 -33.20 -4.12 8.06
CA PRO A 401 -33.40 -2.88 8.80
C PRO A 401 -33.07 -1.67 7.94
N ARG A 402 -33.85 -0.58 8.11
CA ARG A 402 -33.67 0.65 7.34
C ARG A 402 -32.19 1.08 7.44
N PRO A 403 -31.51 1.32 6.31
CA PRO A 403 -30.11 1.76 6.33
C PRO A 403 -29.99 3.06 7.13
N ARG A 404 -28.81 3.29 7.69
CA ARG A 404 -28.44 4.64 8.15
C ARG A 404 -28.66 5.61 6.99
N THR A 405 -29.31 6.74 7.27
CA THR A 405 -29.47 7.79 6.27
C THR A 405 -28.18 8.59 6.21
N HIS A 406 -27.43 8.45 5.12
CA HIS A 406 -26.22 9.24 4.83
C HIS A 406 -26.53 10.50 4.01
N THR A 407 -27.79 10.90 3.92
CA THR A 407 -28.23 12.06 3.15
C THR A 407 -27.78 13.37 3.79
N GLY A 408 -27.67 14.41 2.97
CA GLY A 408 -27.35 15.78 3.39
C GLY A 408 -25.85 16.06 3.62
N ARG A 409 -24.98 15.06 3.51
CA ARG A 409 -23.54 15.20 3.78
C ARG A 409 -22.68 14.42 2.80
N ALA A 410 -21.47 14.90 2.53
CA ALA A 410 -20.46 14.15 1.78
C ALA A 410 -19.05 14.46 2.28
N TYR A 411 -18.19 13.44 2.32
CA TYR A 411 -16.81 13.55 2.81
C TYR A 411 -15.81 13.93 1.70
N SER A 412 -16.07 13.45 0.49
CA SER A 412 -15.16 13.55 -0.65
C SER A 412 -15.58 14.60 -1.69
N LEU A 413 -16.85 15.06 -1.66
CA LEU A 413 -17.41 15.96 -2.68
C LEU A 413 -16.65 17.28 -2.80
N GLU A 414 -16.19 17.84 -1.68
CA GLU A 414 -15.40 19.07 -1.67
C GLU A 414 -14.09 18.94 -2.45
N GLY A 415 -13.35 17.86 -2.20
CA GLY A 415 -12.11 17.57 -2.91
C GLY A 415 -12.34 17.46 -4.42
N LEU A 416 -13.43 16.79 -4.82
CA LEU A 416 -13.81 16.67 -6.23
C LEU A 416 -14.19 18.01 -6.88
N VAL A 417 -14.94 18.86 -6.16
CA VAL A 417 -15.24 20.23 -6.61
C VAL A 417 -13.95 21.03 -6.78
N PHE A 418 -13.00 20.87 -5.86
CA PHE A 418 -11.71 21.54 -5.94
C PHE A 418 -10.87 21.06 -7.13
N LEU A 419 -10.82 19.75 -7.40
CA LEU A 419 -10.18 19.19 -8.60
C LEU A 419 -10.81 19.72 -9.90
N ALA A 420 -12.14 19.81 -9.95
CA ALA A 420 -12.86 20.32 -11.11
C ALA A 420 -12.59 21.82 -11.32
N ALA A 421 -12.47 22.58 -10.23
CA ALA A 421 -12.09 23.98 -10.29
C ALA A 421 -10.66 24.19 -10.81
N ARG A 422 -9.70 23.35 -10.39
CA ARG A 422 -8.31 23.39 -10.89
C ARG A 422 -8.22 23.12 -12.39
N ARG A 423 -9.09 22.25 -12.90
CA ARG A 423 -9.24 21.92 -14.34
C ARG A 423 -10.10 22.94 -15.12
N LEU A 424 -10.47 24.06 -14.50
CA LEU A 424 -11.25 25.14 -15.11
C LEU A 424 -12.65 24.72 -15.61
N LEU A 425 -13.26 23.71 -14.99
CA LEU A 425 -14.58 23.16 -15.39
C LEU A 425 -15.76 23.99 -14.88
N LYS A 426 -15.70 25.33 -15.02
CA LYS A 426 -16.69 26.28 -14.50
C LYS A 426 -18.12 25.97 -14.95
N ASN A 427 -18.32 25.74 -16.24
CA ASN A 427 -19.65 25.52 -16.80
C ASN A 427 -20.27 24.20 -16.31
N HIS A 428 -19.46 23.15 -16.20
CA HIS A 428 -19.89 21.86 -15.66
C HIS A 428 -20.24 21.97 -14.17
N LEU A 429 -19.41 22.63 -13.37
CA LEU A 429 -19.72 22.88 -11.96
C LEU A 429 -20.97 23.73 -11.79
N ASN A 430 -21.18 24.75 -12.64
CA ASN A 430 -22.39 25.57 -12.60
C ASN A 430 -23.65 24.76 -12.86
N ALA A 431 -23.63 23.82 -13.82
CA ALA A 431 -24.75 22.95 -14.14
C ALA A 431 -25.15 22.04 -12.95
N HIS A 432 -24.19 21.65 -12.10
CA HIS A 432 -24.43 20.80 -10.93
C HIS A 432 -24.46 21.56 -9.60
N TRP A 433 -24.25 22.88 -9.59
CA TRP A 433 -24.06 23.65 -8.36
C TRP A 433 -25.29 23.58 -7.44
N ALA A 434 -26.49 23.59 -8.02
CA ALA A 434 -27.72 23.42 -7.26
C ALA A 434 -27.72 22.11 -6.46
N ALA A 435 -27.34 20.98 -7.07
CA ALA A 435 -27.23 19.70 -6.38
C ALA A 435 -26.15 19.73 -5.30
N ILE A 436 -24.97 20.29 -5.62
CA ILE A 436 -23.84 20.44 -4.68
C ILE A 436 -24.27 21.23 -3.43
N THR A 437 -25.00 22.33 -3.59
CA THR A 437 -25.44 23.19 -2.47
C THR A 437 -26.41 22.54 -1.50
N TYR A 438 -26.98 21.38 -1.83
CA TYR A 438 -27.84 20.61 -0.94
C TYR A 438 -27.09 19.62 -0.05
N VAL A 439 -25.78 19.51 -0.22
CA VAL A 439 -24.92 18.57 0.51
C VAL A 439 -23.88 19.36 1.30
N ASP A 440 -23.81 19.10 2.60
CA ASP A 440 -22.79 19.66 3.47
C ASP A 440 -21.46 18.94 3.20
N PHE A 441 -20.38 19.70 3.08
CA PHE A 441 -19.03 19.17 3.01
C PHE A 441 -18.56 18.83 4.42
N ILE A 442 -18.21 17.57 4.63
CA ILE A 442 -17.76 17.05 5.93
C ILE A 442 -16.29 16.66 5.86
N LYS A 443 -15.50 17.08 6.85
CA LYS A 443 -14.17 16.53 7.06
C LYS A 443 -13.87 16.37 8.54
N PHE A 444 -13.18 15.29 8.90
CA PHE A 444 -12.68 15.14 10.25
C PHE A 444 -11.29 15.76 10.36
N ILE A 445 -11.13 16.70 11.28
CA ILE A 445 -9.85 17.34 11.59
C ILE A 445 -9.37 16.80 12.94
N PRO A 446 -8.28 16.02 12.98
CA PRO A 446 -7.73 15.54 14.23
C PRO A 446 -7.14 16.71 15.05
N THR A 447 -7.20 16.63 16.38
CA THR A 447 -6.61 17.66 17.24
C THR A 447 -5.10 17.79 17.04
N ASN A 448 -4.41 16.66 16.85
CA ASN A 448 -3.00 16.64 16.46
C ASN A 448 -2.88 16.21 15.00
N ILE A 449 -2.10 16.94 14.22
CA ILE A 449 -1.89 16.64 12.81
C ILE A 449 -1.37 15.21 12.58
N SER A 450 -0.52 14.69 13.47
CA SER A 450 -0.02 13.31 13.37
C SER A 450 -1.13 12.27 13.41
N ASP A 451 -2.20 12.51 14.16
CA ASP A 451 -3.31 11.56 14.31
C ASP A 451 -4.13 11.41 13.02
N PHE A 452 -3.87 12.24 12.00
CA PHE A 452 -4.36 12.05 10.63
C PHE A 452 -3.96 10.68 10.07
N LEU A 453 -2.79 10.15 10.46
CA LEU A 453 -2.25 8.86 10.05
C LEU A 453 -2.91 7.65 10.74
N LEU A 454 -3.83 7.88 11.70
CA LEU A 454 -4.54 6.79 12.37
C LEU A 454 -5.84 6.45 11.66
N TRP A 455 -6.23 5.17 11.71
CA TRP A 455 -7.54 4.73 11.21
C TRP A 455 -8.69 5.36 12.00
N HIS A 456 -8.55 5.36 13.32
CA HIS A 456 -9.48 5.95 14.27
C HIS A 456 -8.76 6.93 15.20
N THR A 457 -9.41 8.05 15.50
CA THR A 457 -8.88 9.07 16.41
C THR A 457 -9.96 9.46 17.40
N ASP A 458 -9.67 9.36 18.69
CA ASP A 458 -10.63 9.67 19.75
C ASP A 458 -10.86 11.19 19.93
N LYS A 459 -9.92 12.02 19.46
CA LYS A 459 -9.92 13.48 19.63
C LYS A 459 -9.82 14.20 18.28
N GLY A 460 -10.79 15.05 18.00
CA GLY A 460 -10.82 15.90 16.82
C GLY A 460 -12.16 16.62 16.71
N SER A 461 -12.32 17.39 15.64
CA SER A 461 -13.57 18.06 15.31
C SER A 461 -14.07 17.58 13.95
N LEU A 462 -15.37 17.33 13.86
CA LEU A 462 -16.04 17.15 12.58
C LEU A 462 -16.39 18.53 12.03
N ASP A 463 -15.63 19.00 11.05
CA ASP A 463 -15.91 20.23 10.34
C ASP A 463 -17.00 19.99 9.31
N SER A 464 -18.05 20.80 9.36
CA SER A 464 -19.18 20.74 8.44
C SER A 464 -19.40 22.13 7.86
N ARG A 465 -19.35 22.24 6.53
CA ARG A 465 -19.55 23.52 5.87
C ARG A 465 -20.45 23.38 4.65
N GLN A 466 -21.25 24.41 4.40
CA GLN A 466 -22.04 24.50 3.18
C GLN A 466 -21.24 25.13 2.04
N PRO A 467 -21.45 24.70 0.79
CA PRO A 467 -20.95 25.42 -0.38
C PRO A 467 -21.55 26.83 -0.44
N GLY A 468 -20.81 27.79 -1.02
CA GLY A 468 -21.30 29.17 -1.17
C GLY A 468 -22.57 29.28 -2.01
N LYS A 469 -23.49 30.18 -1.59
CA LYS A 469 -24.79 30.44 -2.26
C LYS A 469 -25.02 31.96 -2.38
N PRO A 470 -24.65 32.61 -3.50
CA PRO A 470 -23.90 32.09 -4.63
C PRO A 470 -22.41 31.87 -4.31
N GLN A 471 -21.73 31.02 -5.08
CA GLN A 471 -20.28 30.82 -4.97
C GLN A 471 -19.54 31.67 -6.01
N SER A 472 -18.61 32.50 -5.53
CA SER A 472 -17.69 33.21 -6.42
C SER A 472 -16.65 32.24 -7.01
N TRP A 473 -16.54 32.23 -8.34
CA TRP A 473 -15.54 31.45 -9.07
C TRP A 473 -14.11 31.90 -8.76
N SER A 474 -13.87 33.22 -8.66
CA SER A 474 -12.54 33.74 -8.32
C SER A 474 -12.11 33.35 -6.91
N LYS A 475 -13.05 33.36 -5.95
CA LYS A 475 -12.80 32.88 -4.58
C LYS A 475 -12.47 31.39 -4.57
N LEU A 476 -13.24 30.57 -5.30
CA LEU A 476 -12.97 29.14 -5.42
C LEU A 476 -11.59 28.87 -6.03
N LEU A 477 -11.23 29.56 -7.12
CA LEU A 477 -9.92 29.46 -7.75
C LEU A 477 -8.78 29.90 -6.82
N THR A 478 -9.00 30.96 -6.03
CA THR A 478 -7.99 31.42 -5.05
C THR A 478 -7.74 30.35 -3.99
N THR A 479 -8.80 29.71 -3.47
CA THR A 479 -8.67 28.62 -2.51
C THR A 479 -7.93 27.42 -3.10
N VAL A 480 -8.28 26.94 -4.30
CA VAL A 480 -7.65 25.73 -4.86
C VAL A 480 -6.23 25.96 -5.38
N ARG A 481 -5.83 27.23 -5.60
CA ARG A 481 -4.46 27.62 -5.96
C ARG A 481 -3.60 27.88 -4.74
N SER A 482 -4.20 28.08 -3.56
CA SER A 482 -3.46 28.18 -2.31
C SER A 482 -2.77 26.84 -2.02
N LYS A 483 -1.55 26.90 -1.47
CA LYS A 483 -0.83 25.72 -0.97
C LYS A 483 -1.09 25.48 0.51
N ASP A 484 -2.22 25.98 1.01
CA ASP A 484 -2.57 25.95 2.44
C ASP A 484 -2.73 24.51 2.95
N TYR A 485 -3.03 23.56 2.05
CA TYR A 485 -3.07 22.14 2.36
C TYR A 485 -1.77 21.61 2.99
N GLN A 486 -0.63 22.27 2.76
CA GLN A 486 0.66 21.90 3.36
C GLN A 486 0.69 22.09 4.89
N GLN A 487 -0.17 22.94 5.44
CA GLN A 487 -0.27 23.16 6.89
C GLN A 487 -1.15 22.12 7.58
N ASN A 488 -2.04 21.47 6.82
CA ASN A 488 -3.05 20.54 7.35
C ASN A 488 -2.66 19.07 7.20
N LEU A 489 -1.60 18.76 6.44
CA LEU A 489 -1.13 17.40 6.21
C LEU A 489 0.16 17.09 6.97
N PRO A 490 0.33 15.86 7.50
CA PRO A 490 1.59 15.44 8.10
C PRO A 490 2.78 15.57 7.14
N SER A 491 3.95 15.93 7.68
CA SER A 491 5.18 16.06 6.88
C SER A 491 5.56 14.78 6.13
N VAL A 492 5.24 13.59 6.67
CA VAL A 492 5.47 12.31 5.98
C VAL A 492 4.60 12.17 4.73
N ILE A 493 3.34 12.60 4.77
CA ILE A 493 2.45 12.62 3.59
C ILE A 493 3.02 13.55 2.52
N LEU A 494 3.42 14.76 2.93
CA LEU A 494 3.98 15.77 2.03
C LEU A 494 5.33 15.36 1.42
N GLY A 495 6.18 14.70 2.21
CA GLY A 495 7.51 14.25 1.78
C GLY A 495 7.51 12.96 0.97
N GLN A 496 6.42 12.19 1.00
CA GLN A 496 6.33 10.88 0.33
C GLN A 496 5.03 10.75 -0.50
N PRO A 497 4.96 11.38 -1.69
CA PRO A 497 3.75 11.34 -2.53
C PRO A 497 3.26 9.93 -2.86
N ARG A 498 4.19 8.98 -3.05
CA ARG A 498 3.85 7.55 -3.28
C ARG A 498 3.07 6.96 -2.12
N PHE A 499 3.54 7.22 -0.89
CA PHE A 499 2.85 6.78 0.31
C PHE A 499 1.52 7.52 0.49
N ALA A 500 1.45 8.81 0.18
CA ALA A 500 0.20 9.57 0.26
C ALA A 500 -0.90 8.99 -0.63
N LEU A 501 -0.55 8.53 -1.84
CA LEU A 501 -1.51 7.89 -2.74
C LEU A 501 -2.00 6.56 -2.19
N LEU A 502 -1.09 5.68 -1.76
CA LEU A 502 -1.44 4.43 -1.08
C LEU A 502 -2.34 4.69 0.14
N PHE A 503 -1.95 5.67 0.95
CA PHE A 503 -2.68 6.07 2.15
C PHE A 503 -4.10 6.52 1.80
N ALA A 504 -4.29 7.33 0.75
CA ALA A 504 -5.62 7.74 0.32
C ALA A 504 -6.50 6.55 -0.12
N LEU A 505 -5.93 5.58 -0.84
CA LEU A 505 -6.66 4.38 -1.27
C LEU A 505 -7.08 3.50 -0.09
N VAL A 506 -6.19 3.36 0.91
CA VAL A 506 -6.42 2.46 2.05
C VAL A 506 -7.24 3.12 3.15
N PHE A 507 -7.07 4.44 3.37
CA PHE A 507 -7.75 5.30 4.36
C PHE A 507 -8.69 6.31 3.66
N PRO A 508 -9.74 5.87 2.96
CA PRO A 508 -10.66 6.75 2.25
C PRO A 508 -11.30 7.82 3.15
N GLN A 509 -11.50 7.53 4.44
CA GLN A 509 -12.03 8.49 5.41
C GLN A 509 -11.09 9.67 5.70
N ARG A 510 -9.83 9.59 5.23
CA ARG A 510 -8.82 10.66 5.30
C ARG A 510 -8.64 11.39 3.98
N LEU A 511 -9.43 11.06 2.95
CA LEU A 511 -9.46 11.77 1.68
C LEU A 511 -10.12 13.15 1.84
N THR A 512 -9.42 14.09 2.46
CA THR A 512 -9.85 15.48 2.58
C THR A 512 -9.58 16.23 1.27
N SER A 513 -10.15 17.44 1.16
CA SER A 513 -9.80 18.37 0.09
C SER A 513 -8.31 18.69 0.06
N ASP A 514 -7.68 18.82 1.23
CA ASP A 514 -6.23 19.05 1.37
C ASP A 514 -5.41 17.89 0.78
N LEU A 515 -5.73 16.65 1.13
CA LEU A 515 -5.04 15.47 0.57
C LEU A 515 -5.29 15.34 -0.93
N THR A 516 -6.51 15.62 -1.38
CA THR A 516 -6.87 15.60 -2.79
C THR A 516 -6.07 16.61 -3.62
N LEU A 517 -5.96 17.85 -3.13
CA LEU A 517 -5.15 18.89 -3.78
C LEU A 517 -3.67 18.52 -3.82
N PHE A 518 -3.14 17.97 -2.73
CA PHE A 518 -1.75 17.51 -2.67
C PHE A 518 -1.45 16.40 -3.67
N LEU A 519 -2.35 15.42 -3.82
CA LEU A 519 -2.19 14.34 -4.80
C LEU A 519 -2.20 14.88 -6.23
N ASP A 520 -3.13 15.78 -6.55
CA ASP A 520 -3.19 16.46 -7.86
C ASP A 520 -1.86 17.17 -8.15
N ASP A 521 -1.39 18.03 -7.23
CA ASP A 521 -0.10 18.74 -7.37
C ASP A 521 1.10 17.81 -7.55
N SER A 522 1.11 16.68 -6.84
CA SER A 522 2.25 15.77 -6.84
C SER A 522 2.40 14.99 -8.14
N PHE A 523 1.30 14.80 -8.87
CA PHE A 523 1.24 13.84 -9.97
C PHE A 523 0.84 14.46 -11.33
N LEU A 524 0.22 15.63 -11.40
CA LEU A 524 -0.29 16.25 -12.65
C LEU A 524 0.80 16.73 -13.65
N MET A 525 2.10 16.47 -13.43
CA MET A 525 3.19 16.94 -14.31
C MET A 525 4.34 15.93 -14.53
N ARG A 526 4.21 14.67 -14.11
CA ARG A 526 5.35 13.72 -14.12
C ARG A 526 5.47 12.84 -15.35
N LEU A 527 4.42 12.68 -16.17
CA LEU A 527 4.52 11.96 -17.44
C LEU A 527 4.73 13.01 -18.54
N GLY A 528 5.83 12.87 -19.29
CA GLY A 528 6.47 13.93 -20.06
C GLY A 528 5.58 14.73 -21.04
N SER A 529 5.94 16.01 -21.15
CA SER A 529 5.75 16.93 -22.29
C SER A 529 4.32 17.33 -22.74
N ALA A 530 4.05 18.62 -22.50
CA ALA A 530 3.22 19.54 -23.27
C ALA A 530 1.72 19.22 -23.46
N ARG A 531 0.88 19.90 -22.68
CA ARG A 531 -0.38 20.42 -23.25
C ARG A 531 -0.02 21.73 -23.97
N PRO A 532 -0.14 21.83 -25.31
CA PRO A 532 -0.27 23.14 -25.92
C PRO A 532 -1.58 23.77 -25.43
N ASN A 533 -1.53 25.08 -25.16
CA ASN A 533 -2.66 25.89 -24.71
C ASN A 533 -3.89 25.78 -25.61
#